data_AF-A0AAU9NVX5-F1
#
_entry.id   AF-A0AAU9NVX5-F1
#
_cell.length_a   1.000
_cell.length_b   1.000
_cell.length_c   1.000
_cell.angle_alpha   90.00
_cell.angle_beta   90.00
_cell.angle_gamma   90.00
#
_symmetry.space_group_name_H-M   'P 1'
#
loop_
_entity.id
_entity.type
_entity.pdbx_description
1 polymer ?
#
loop_
_entity_poly.entity_id
_entity_poly.type
_entity_poly.pdbx_seq_one_letter_code
_entity_poly.pdbx_strand_id
1 'polypeptide(L)' 'MYGILVLLITTSIATSTSTGVVDTETKIVISFCHIYLNWGSSCQDDNCNAYCRKFKGKFAKGNCEMMDGAVKCHCQWVC' A
#
# COMPACT_ATOMS: atom_id res chain seq x y z
N MET A 1 17.87 -10.42 28.33
CA MET A 1 18.19 -9.18 27.59
C MET A 1 19.52 -9.42 26.88
N TYR A 2 19.49 -9.62 25.57
CA TYR A 2 20.69 -9.79 24.74
C TYR A 2 20.91 -8.49 23.97
N GLY A 3 21.94 -7.75 24.35
CA GLY A 3 22.40 -6.54 23.67
C GLY A 3 23.31 -6.92 22.51
N ILE A 4 23.00 -6.45 21.31
CA ILE A 4 23.90 -6.52 20.16
C ILE A 4 24.45 -5.12 19.95
N LEU A 5 25.72 -4.96 20.34
CA LEU A 5 26.57 -3.83 20.00
C LEU A 5 26.85 -3.91 18.49
N VAL A 6 26.27 -3.02 17.69
CA VAL A 6 26.64 -2.92 16.27
C VAL A 6 27.81 -1.94 16.16
N LEU A 7 29.00 -2.48 15.91
CA LEU A 7 30.20 -1.72 15.60
C LEU A 7 29.97 -0.86 14.33
N LEU A 8 30.07 0.45 14.49
CA LEU A 8 30.14 1.42 13.40
C LEU A 8 31.52 1.35 12.75
N ILE A 9 31.60 0.72 11.57
CA ILE A 9 32.78 0.83 10.71
C ILE A 9 32.59 2.08 9.84
N THR A 10 33.15 3.20 10.29
CA THR A 10 33.26 4.42 9.49
C THR A 10 34.36 4.25 8.45
N THR A 11 34.00 3.93 7.22
CA THR A 11 34.90 4.14 6.08
C THR A 11 34.77 5.61 5.65
N SER A 12 35.87 6.36 5.73
CA SER A 12 35.93 7.74 5.23
C SER A 12 35.96 7.71 3.70
N ILE A 13 34.78 7.88 3.09
CA ILE A 13 34.68 8.11 1.65
C ILE A 13 35.00 9.59 1.42
N ALA A 14 36.11 9.81 0.71
CA ALA A 14 36.69 11.10 0.42
C ALA A 14 35.67 12.09 -0.17
N THR A 15 35.55 13.24 0.47
CA THR A 15 34.85 14.41 -0.05
C THR A 15 35.60 14.92 -1.28
N SER A 16 34.96 14.94 -2.44
CA SER A 16 35.41 15.72 -3.59
C SER A 16 34.20 16.30 -4.29
N THR A 17 34.10 17.62 -4.16
CA THR A 17 33.11 18.55 -4.67
C THR A 17 32.84 18.39 -6.18
N SER A 18 31.58 18.18 -6.55
CA SER A 18 31.01 18.78 -7.76
C SER A 18 29.49 18.94 -7.64
N THR A 19 29.06 20.20 -7.55
CA THR A 19 27.76 20.74 -7.98
C THR A 19 26.51 19.89 -7.71
N GLY A 20 25.78 20.27 -6.65
CA GLY A 20 24.31 20.14 -6.56
C GLY A 20 23.77 18.73 -6.71
N VAL A 21 23.74 17.98 -5.61
CA VAL A 21 22.79 16.86 -5.49
C VAL A 21 21.41 17.50 -5.53
N VAL A 22 20.79 17.49 -6.71
CA VAL A 22 19.36 17.66 -6.81
C VAL A 22 18.80 16.49 -6.03
N ASP A 23 18.28 16.74 -4.83
CA ASP A 23 17.41 15.81 -4.11
C ASP A 23 16.27 15.49 -5.07
N THR A 24 16.45 14.44 -5.85
CA THR A 24 15.45 13.98 -6.79
C THR A 24 14.55 13.12 -5.93
N GLU A 25 13.65 13.77 -5.18
CA GLU A 25 12.55 13.12 -4.49
C GLU A 25 11.80 12.31 -5.55
N THR A 26 12.13 11.02 -5.63
CA THR A 26 11.51 10.13 -6.59
C THR A 26 10.16 9.76 -6.02
N LYS A 27 9.16 10.63 -6.24
CA LYS A 27 7.78 10.36 -5.86
C LYS A 27 7.30 9.15 -6.64
N ILE A 28 7.26 7.99 -5.98
CA ILE A 28 6.65 6.78 -6.55
C ILE A 28 5.15 7.06 -6.65
N VAL A 29 4.68 7.38 -7.85
CA VAL A 29 3.25 7.53 -8.14
C VAL A 29 2.68 6.12 -8.31
N ILE A 30 2.06 5.60 -7.24
CA ILE A 30 1.31 4.35 -7.30
C ILE A 30 -0.14 4.69 -7.65
N SER A 31 -0.62 4.18 -8.79
CA SER A 31 -2.02 4.33 -9.18
C SER A 31 -2.84 3.22 -8.53
N PHE A 32 -3.95 3.60 -7.89
CA PHE A 32 -4.88 2.64 -7.31
C PHE A 32 -6.15 2.56 -8.15
N CYS A 33 -6.49 1.35 -8.54
CA CYS A 33 -7.73 0.99 -9.20
C CYS A 33 -8.75 0.64 -8.12
N HIS A 34 -10.02 0.98 -8.37
CA HIS A 34 -11.11 0.58 -7.49
C HIS A 34 -12.34 0.10 -8.27
N ILE A 35 -13.17 -0.72 -7.62
CA ILE A 35 -14.49 -1.11 -8.11
C ILE A 35 -15.44 -1.28 -6.94
N TYR A 36 -16.73 -1.00 -7.18
CA TYR A 36 -17.81 -1.18 -6.23
C TYR A 36 -18.72 -2.32 -6.70
N LEU A 37 -18.86 -3.33 -5.85
CA LEU A 37 -19.66 -4.52 -6.13
C LEU A 37 -20.90 -4.50 -5.23
N ASN A 38 -22.07 -4.69 -5.83
CA ASN A 38 -23.31 -4.79 -5.06
C ASN A 38 -23.33 -6.10 -4.27
N TRP A 39 -23.23 -5.98 -2.95
CA TRP A 39 -23.21 -7.11 -2.02
C TRP A 39 -24.44 -7.16 -1.11
N GLY A 40 -25.20 -6.06 -1.05
CA GLY A 40 -26.39 -5.97 -0.22
C GLY A 40 -26.06 -5.85 1.27
N SER A 41 -27.11 -5.85 2.09
CA SER A 41 -27.02 -5.61 3.54
C SER A 41 -26.22 -6.67 4.32
N SER A 42 -25.92 -7.81 3.71
CA SER A 42 -25.10 -8.89 4.30
C SER A 42 -23.60 -8.76 4.02
N CYS A 43 -23.14 -7.60 3.53
CA CYS A 43 -21.72 -7.39 3.30
C CYS A 43 -20.94 -7.49 4.62
N GLN A 44 -19.90 -8.34 4.63
CA GLN A 44 -18.95 -8.47 5.72
C GLN A 44 -17.56 -8.15 5.20
N ASP A 45 -16.81 -7.30 5.92
CA ASP A 45 -15.49 -6.82 5.48
C ASP A 45 -14.53 -7.96 5.17
N ASP A 46 -14.48 -9.00 6.00
CA ASP A 46 -13.60 -10.16 5.79
C ASP A 46 -13.93 -10.90 4.49
N ASN A 47 -15.22 -11.11 4.22
CA ASN A 47 -15.67 -11.76 3.00
C ASN A 47 -15.38 -10.88 1.77
N CYS A 48 -15.67 -9.58 1.88
CA CYS A 48 -15.40 -8.61 0.81
C CYS A 48 -13.91 -8.58 0.49
N ASN A 49 -13.05 -8.47 1.50
CA ASN A 49 -11.61 -8.48 1.37
C ASN A 49 -11.09 -9.80 0.78
N ALA A 50 -11.56 -10.95 1.26
CA ALA A 50 -11.20 -12.25 0.71
C ALA A 50 -11.58 -12.36 -0.77
N TYR A 51 -12.77 -11.88 -1.14
CA TYR A 51 -13.22 -11.81 -2.53
C TYR A 51 -12.31 -10.91 -3.37
N CYS A 52 -12.03 -9.68 -2.92
CA CYS A 52 -11.16 -8.74 -3.66
C CYS A 52 -9.76 -9.33 -3.88
N ARG A 53 -9.19 -10.00 -2.86
CA ARG A 53 -7.89 -10.68 -2.96
C ARG A 53 -7.91 -11.86 -3.93
N LYS A 54 -9.01 -12.61 -3.99
CA LYS A 54 -9.21 -13.68 -4.97
C LYS A 54 -9.38 -13.14 -6.39
N PHE A 55 -10.07 -12.01 -6.55
CA PHE A 55 -10.40 -11.43 -7.85
C PHE A 55 -9.23 -10.66 -8.49
N LYS A 56 -8.48 -9.87 -7.71
CA LYS A 56 -7.41 -8.97 -8.20
C LYS A 56 -6.00 -9.32 -7.72
N GLY A 57 -5.89 -10.30 -6.82
CA GLY A 57 -4.60 -10.77 -6.29
C GLY A 57 -4.34 -10.35 -4.85
N LYS A 58 -3.28 -10.90 -4.27
CA LYS A 58 -3.01 -10.85 -2.82
C LYS A 58 -2.88 -9.45 -2.20
N PHE A 59 -2.59 -8.44 -3.03
CA PHE A 59 -2.41 -7.03 -2.64
C PHE A 59 -3.69 -6.20 -2.75
N ALA A 60 -4.77 -6.78 -3.26
CA ALA A 60 -6.05 -6.12 -3.23
C ALA A 60 -6.58 -6.04 -1.78
N LYS A 61 -7.32 -4.98 -1.49
CA LYS A 61 -8.04 -4.76 -0.23
C LYS A 61 -9.52 -4.64 -0.54
N GLY A 62 -10.37 -5.16 0.33
CA GLY A 62 -11.82 -4.96 0.28
C GLY A 62 -12.37 -4.42 1.59
N ASN A 63 -13.37 -3.55 1.51
CA ASN A 63 -14.21 -3.14 2.65
C ASN A 63 -15.67 -2.94 2.20
N CYS A 64 -16.59 -3.08 3.14
CA CYS A 64 -18.00 -2.79 2.94
C CYS A 64 -18.25 -1.30 3.21
N GLU A 65 -18.79 -0.61 2.21
CA GLU A 65 -19.10 0.82 2.28
C GLU A 65 -20.56 1.05 1.92
N MET A 66 -21.21 2.00 2.61
CA MET A 66 -22.56 2.40 2.27
C MET A 66 -22.51 3.49 1.18
N MET A 67 -23.09 3.20 0.02
CA MET A 67 -23.16 4.11 -1.12
C MET A 67 -24.58 4.16 -1.67
N ASP A 68 -25.12 5.37 -1.82
CA ASP A 68 -26.46 5.60 -2.39
C ASP A 68 -27.56 4.78 -1.70
N GLY A 69 -27.45 4.59 -0.38
CA GLY A 69 -28.42 3.81 0.40
C GLY A 69 -28.24 2.28 0.31
N ALA A 70 -27.24 1.79 -0.42
CA ALA A 70 -26.93 0.37 -0.54
C ALA A 70 -25.53 0.06 0.00
N VAL A 71 -25.38 -1.09 0.67
CA VAL A 71 -24.06 -1.56 1.09
C VAL A 71 -23.37 -2.25 -0.11
N LYS A 72 -22.18 -1.77 -0.44
CA LYS A 72 -21.34 -2.26 -1.54
C LYS A 72 -20.01 -2.73 -0.98
N CYS A 73 -19.44 -3.76 -1.62
CA CYS A 73 -18.06 -4.16 -1.40
C CYS A 73 -17.15 -3.32 -2.31
N HIS A 74 -16.34 -2.47 -1.71
CA HIS A 74 -15.34 -1.65 -2.38
C HIS A 74 -14.01 -2.39 -2.39
N CYS A 75 -13.54 -2.75 -3.59
CA CYS A 75 -12.23 -3.34 -3.78
C CYS A 75 -11.24 -2.30 -4.29
N GLN A 76 -10.03 -2.29 -3.74
CA GLN A 76 -8.91 -1.43 -4.14
C GLN A 76 -7.68 -2.30 -4.44
N TRP A 77 -6.94 -1.99 -5.51
CA TRP A 77 -5.67 -2.66 -5.84
C TRP A 77 -4.77 -1.72 -6.62
N VAL A 78 -3.48 -2.06 -6.72
CA VAL A 78 -2.52 -1.33 -7.56
C VAL A 78 -2.86 -1.59 -9.02
N CYS A 79 -3.11 -0.53 -9.79
CA CYS A 79 -2.95 -0.58 -11.24
C CYS A 79 -1.43 -0.59 -11.51
#